data_AF-A0A975H7U9-F1
#
_entry.id   AF-A0A975H7U9-F1
#
_cell.length_a   1.000
_cell.length_b   1.000
_cell.length_c   1.000
_cell.angle_alpha   90.00
_cell.angle_beta   90.00
_cell.angle_gamma   90.00
#
_symmetry.space_group_name_H-M   'P 1'
#
loop_
_entity.id
_entity.type
_entity.pdbx_description
1 polymer ?
#
loop_
_entity_poly.entity_id
_entity_poly.type
_entity_poly.pdbx_seq_one_letter_code
_entity_poly.pdbx_strand_id
1 'polypeptide(L)'
;MKYILIIISFLSISITFGQNKKSPLYLRDYNPIINSDELGNLYYIFSIKSIDKTFNNDAYKFIVPNKIGFDKFKKLEEVENKIAIDTLSNLINVTHLKKYNPCELHKNLSIRRTIFLVYKNKYSENVFIPLIYEGTQKNIEVLKFK
;
A
#
# COMPACT_ATOMS: atom_id res chain seq x y z
N MET A 1 37.82 0.48 29.50
CA MET A 1 37.54 0.97 28.13
C MET A 1 37.41 -0.15 27.07
N LYS A 2 38.25 -1.20 27.05
CA LYS A 2 38.12 -2.31 26.07
C LYS A 2 36.73 -2.96 26.01
N TYR A 3 36.09 -3.21 27.16
CA TYR A 3 34.77 -3.85 27.22
C TYR A 3 33.62 -2.94 26.76
N ILE A 4 33.77 -1.62 26.86
CA ILE A 4 32.78 -0.65 26.40
C ILE A 4 32.68 -0.67 24.87
N LEU A 5 33.81 -0.79 24.17
CA LEU A 5 33.85 -0.92 22.71
C LEU A 5 33.14 -2.20 22.21
N ILE A 6 33.26 -3.31 22.94
CA ILE A 6 32.59 -4.58 22.59
C ILE A 6 31.07 -4.45 22.76
N ILE A 7 30.61 -3.80 23.83
CA ILE A 7 29.17 -3.57 24.07
C ILE A 7 28.57 -2.65 23.00
N ILE A 8 29.27 -1.58 22.61
CA ILE A 8 28.82 -0.66 21.54
C ILE A 8 28.77 -1.38 20.18
N SER A 9 29.73 -2.26 19.90
CA SER A 9 29.75 -3.10 18.69
C SER A 9 28.58 -4.09 18.66
N PHE A 10 28.27 -4.74 19.79
CA PHE A 10 27.16 -5.69 19.88
C PHE A 10 25.78 -4.99 19.76
N LEU A 11 25.63 -3.78 20.32
CA LEU A 11 24.43 -2.96 20.15
C LEU A 11 24.21 -2.52 18.69
N SER A 12 25.27 -2.16 17.97
CA SER A 12 25.15 -1.72 16.57
C SER A 12 24.82 -2.86 15.59
N ILE A 13 25.30 -4.08 15.86
CA ILE A 13 24.90 -5.28 15.13
C ILE A 13 23.42 -5.63 15.39
N SER A 14 22.95 -5.47 16.64
CA SER A 14 21.56 -5.78 17.00
C SER A 14 20.55 -4.83 16.36
N ILE A 15 20.91 -3.54 16.22
CA ILE A 15 20.06 -2.52 15.57
C ILE A 15 19.92 -2.78 14.06
N THR A 16 20.93 -3.39 13.41
CA THR A 16 20.90 -3.68 11.97
C THR A 16 20.10 -4.94 11.65
N PHE A 17 20.14 -5.99 12.48
CA PHE A 17 19.39 -7.23 12.28
C PHE A 17 17.89 -7.13 12.62
N GLY A 18 17.46 -6.14 13.41
CA GLY A 18 16.04 -5.92 13.74
C GLY A 18 15.19 -5.42 12.56
N GLN A 19 15.79 -5.05 11.44
CA GLN A 19 15.08 -4.68 10.23
C GLN A 19 14.80 -5.93 9.40
N ASN A 20 13.86 -6.74 9.87
CA ASN A 20 13.21 -7.75 9.04
C ASN A 20 12.41 -7.01 7.95
N LYS A 21 13.11 -6.44 6.96
CA LYS A 21 12.57 -5.73 5.82
C LYS A 21 11.86 -6.78 4.98
N LYS A 22 10.64 -7.13 5.36
CA LYS A 22 9.72 -7.85 4.48
C LYS A 22 9.81 -7.17 3.13
N SER A 23 10.03 -7.96 2.09
CA SER A 23 10.12 -7.46 0.72
C SER A 23 8.92 -6.55 0.40
N PRO A 24 9.11 -5.52 -0.44
CA PRO A 24 8.00 -4.67 -0.83
C PRO A 24 6.86 -5.49 -1.43
N LEU A 25 5.64 -5.16 -1.03
CA LEU A 25 4.43 -5.77 -1.60
C LEU A 25 3.96 -4.93 -2.78
N TYR A 26 3.84 -5.55 -3.95
CA TYR A 26 3.29 -4.89 -5.14
C TYR A 26 1.88 -5.40 -5.37
N LEU A 27 0.88 -4.54 -5.19
CA LEU A 27 -0.51 -4.83 -5.44
C LEU A 27 -0.86 -4.45 -6.87
N ARG A 28 -1.15 -5.44 -7.71
CA ARG A 28 -1.62 -5.20 -9.07
C ARG A 28 -3.13 -5.03 -9.10
N ASP A 29 -3.59 -3.86 -9.49
CA ASP A 29 -4.98 -3.62 -9.86
C ASP A 29 -5.07 -3.22 -11.33
N TYR A 30 -6.01 -3.80 -12.06
CA TYR A 30 -6.21 -3.47 -13.46
C TYR A 30 -7.06 -2.22 -13.64
N ASN A 31 -7.97 -1.95 -12.70
CA ASN A 31 -8.88 -0.81 -12.77
C ASN A 31 -8.96 -0.13 -11.38
N PRO A 32 -7.84 0.41 -10.87
CA PRO A 32 -7.85 1.04 -9.56
C PRO A 32 -8.73 2.29 -9.57
N ILE A 33 -9.45 2.49 -8.48
CA ILE A 33 -10.15 3.74 -8.22
C ILE A 33 -9.26 4.56 -7.28
N ILE A 34 -8.66 5.61 -7.81
CA ILE A 34 -7.82 6.53 -7.05
C ILE A 34 -8.53 7.88 -7.06
N ASN A 35 -8.92 8.35 -5.89
CA ASN A 35 -9.68 9.58 -5.72
C ASN A 35 -8.88 10.59 -4.89
N SER A 36 -9.26 11.86 -4.97
CA SER A 36 -8.79 12.90 -4.05
C SER A 36 -9.88 13.29 -3.06
N ASP A 37 -9.52 13.59 -1.82
CA ASP A 37 -10.42 14.27 -0.89
C ASP A 37 -10.50 15.78 -1.20
N GLU A 38 -11.33 16.51 -0.43
CA GLU A 38 -11.49 17.97 -0.58
C GLU A 38 -10.20 18.75 -0.34
N LEU A 39 -9.24 18.16 0.37
CA LEU A 39 -7.94 18.75 0.66
C LEU A 39 -6.89 18.39 -0.41
N GLY A 40 -7.23 17.51 -1.36
CA GLY A 40 -6.32 17.05 -2.41
C GLY A 40 -5.47 15.83 -2.03
N ASN A 41 -5.69 15.19 -0.88
CA ASN A 41 -5.02 13.94 -0.54
C ASN A 41 -5.55 12.82 -1.44
N LEU A 42 -4.63 12.10 -2.07
CA LEU A 42 -4.99 10.95 -2.89
C LEU A 42 -5.19 9.70 -2.02
N TYR A 43 -6.23 8.94 -2.32
CA TYR A 43 -6.51 7.67 -1.66
C TYR A 43 -6.90 6.61 -2.68
N TYR A 44 -6.53 5.37 -2.36
CA TYR A 44 -6.88 4.18 -3.10
C TYR A 44 -7.65 3.24 -2.18
N ILE A 45 -8.75 2.69 -2.69
CA ILE A 45 -9.59 1.73 -1.96
C ILE A 45 -9.89 0.56 -2.87
N PHE A 46 -9.76 -0.65 -2.34
CA PHE A 46 -10.38 -1.83 -2.92
C PHE A 46 -11.27 -2.51 -1.88
N SER A 47 -12.30 -3.17 -2.38
CA SER A 47 -13.27 -3.88 -1.54
C SER A 47 -13.29 -5.36 -1.89
N ILE A 48 -13.42 -6.20 -0.88
CA ILE A 48 -13.71 -7.63 -1.03
C ILE A 48 -15.04 -7.93 -0.33
N LYS A 49 -15.74 -8.98 -0.77
CA LYS A 49 -16.97 -9.42 -0.11
C LYS A 49 -16.67 -9.80 1.33
N SER A 50 -17.48 -9.32 2.27
CA SER A 50 -17.28 -9.64 3.69
C SER A 50 -17.59 -11.12 3.95
N ILE A 51 -16.84 -11.73 4.86
CA ILE A 51 -17.17 -13.06 5.40
C ILE A 51 -18.29 -12.93 6.45
N ASP A 52 -18.34 -11.79 7.13
CA ASP A 52 -19.40 -11.47 8.07
C ASP A 52 -20.68 -11.11 7.31
N LYS A 53 -21.73 -11.91 7.49
CA LYS A 53 -23.00 -11.77 6.75
C LYS A 53 -23.76 -10.49 7.10
N THR A 54 -23.42 -9.79 8.19
CA THR A 54 -24.03 -8.50 8.52
C THR A 54 -23.50 -7.37 7.63
N PHE A 55 -22.39 -7.58 6.93
CA PHE A 55 -21.75 -6.59 6.07
C PHE A 55 -21.65 -7.11 4.63
N ASN A 56 -21.82 -6.24 3.65
CA ASN A 56 -21.67 -6.59 2.24
C ASN A 56 -20.19 -6.74 1.89
N ASN A 57 -19.37 -5.78 2.31
CA ASN A 57 -17.97 -5.67 1.88
C ASN A 57 -17.04 -5.20 3.00
N ASP A 58 -15.79 -5.66 2.92
CA ASP A 58 -14.63 -5.15 3.65
C ASP A 58 -13.81 -4.28 2.68
N ALA A 59 -13.74 -2.98 2.96
CA ALA A 59 -12.99 -2.00 2.18
C ALA A 59 -11.62 -1.73 2.83
N TYR A 60 -10.55 -1.85 2.05
CA TYR A 60 -9.18 -1.62 2.49
C TYR A 60 -8.71 -0.28 1.93
N LYS A 61 -8.50 0.67 2.83
CA LYS A 61 -8.17 2.06 2.47
C LYS A 61 -6.67 2.31 2.57
N PHE A 62 -6.15 2.99 1.56
CA PHE A 62 -4.77 3.39 1.46
C PHE A 62 -4.67 4.88 1.13
N ILE A 63 -3.73 5.56 1.77
CA ILE A 63 -3.30 6.89 1.40
C ILE A 63 -2.20 6.77 0.35
N VAL A 64 -2.26 7.61 -0.68
CA VAL A 64 -1.20 7.78 -1.67
C VAL A 64 -0.42 9.04 -1.28
N PRO A 65 0.84 8.93 -0.82
CA PRO A 65 1.63 10.09 -0.41
C PRO A 65 1.86 11.06 -1.57
N ASN A 66 1.14 12.17 -1.58
CA ASN A 66 1.24 13.20 -2.62
C ASN A 66 1.51 14.61 -2.07
N LYS A 67 1.56 14.78 -0.75
CA LYS A 67 1.85 16.08 -0.10
C LYS A 67 3.32 16.48 -0.28
N ILE A 68 3.56 17.68 -0.80
CA ILE A 68 4.91 18.24 -1.06
C ILE A 68 5.21 19.51 -0.26
N GLY A 69 4.21 20.08 0.40
CA GLY A 69 4.31 21.26 1.26
C GLY A 69 3.12 21.32 2.21
N PHE A 70 2.99 22.40 2.98
CA PHE A 70 1.92 22.53 3.98
C PHE A 70 0.51 22.41 3.34
N ASP A 71 0.32 23.09 2.21
CA ASP A 71 -0.95 23.14 1.46
C ASP A 71 -0.75 22.81 -0.04
N LYS A 72 0.31 22.06 -0.38
CA LYS A 72 0.63 21.71 -1.77
C LYS A 72 0.63 20.20 -1.96
N PHE A 73 -0.08 19.76 -2.99
CA PHE A 73 -0.30 18.36 -3.32
C PHE A 73 0.04 18.10 -4.77
N LYS A 74 0.72 16.98 -5.03
CA LYS A 74 0.96 16.43 -6.36
C LYS A 74 -0.33 15.82 -6.91
N LYS A 75 -0.54 15.96 -8.21
CA LYS A 75 -1.54 15.22 -8.97
C LYS A 75 -1.13 13.76 -9.11
N LEU A 76 -2.08 12.92 -9.54
CA LEU A 76 -1.85 11.48 -9.71
C LEU A 76 -0.68 11.22 -10.68
N GLU A 77 -0.65 11.90 -11.82
CA GLU A 77 0.41 11.73 -12.82
C GLU A 77 1.81 12.10 -12.30
N GLU A 78 1.89 12.97 -11.28
CA GLU A 78 3.16 13.41 -10.69
C GLU A 78 3.68 12.48 -9.58
N VAL A 79 2.84 11.55 -9.11
CA VAL A 79 3.24 10.50 -8.18
C VAL A 79 3.49 9.15 -8.87
N GLU A 80 3.01 8.99 -10.11
CA GLU A 80 3.26 7.82 -10.95
C GLU A 80 4.74 7.67 -11.31
N ASN A 81 5.25 6.46 -11.18
CA ASN A 81 6.60 6.09 -11.63
C ASN A 81 6.48 4.92 -12.61
N LYS A 82 7.19 4.98 -13.74
CA LYS A 82 7.19 3.87 -14.73
C LYS A 82 7.89 2.64 -14.16
N ILE A 83 7.40 1.45 -14.50
CA ILE A 83 8.01 0.20 -14.05
C ILE A 83 7.90 -0.94 -15.08
N ALA A 84 8.95 -1.74 -15.17
CA ALA A 84 8.96 -3.00 -15.89
C ALA A 84 8.46 -4.12 -14.96
N ILE A 85 7.27 -4.66 -15.23
CA ILE A 85 6.55 -5.56 -14.31
C ILE A 85 7.29 -6.89 -14.10
N ASP A 86 7.99 -7.36 -15.13
CA ASP A 86 8.83 -8.55 -15.13
C ASP A 86 9.94 -8.53 -14.07
N THR A 87 10.29 -7.35 -13.54
CA THR A 87 11.30 -7.19 -12.48
C THR A 87 10.75 -7.36 -11.06
N LEU A 88 9.44 -7.55 -10.88
CA LEU A 88 8.78 -7.52 -9.57
C LEU A 88 8.65 -8.93 -8.94
N SER A 89 9.41 -9.19 -7.88
CA SER A 89 9.44 -10.49 -7.21
C SER A 89 8.24 -10.78 -6.27
N ASN A 90 7.36 -9.80 -6.00
CA ASN A 90 6.25 -9.91 -5.04
C ASN A 90 4.98 -9.21 -5.53
N LEU A 91 4.62 -9.47 -6.79
CA LEU A 91 3.42 -8.95 -7.41
C LEU A 91 2.20 -9.82 -7.10
N ILE A 92 1.20 -9.24 -6.44
CA ILE A 92 -0.06 -9.92 -6.11
C ILE A 92 -1.21 -9.15 -6.75
N ASN A 93 -2.05 -9.84 -7.51
CA ASN A 93 -3.27 -9.23 -8.04
C ASN A 93 -4.27 -8.97 -6.90
N VAL A 94 -4.86 -7.78 -6.85
CA VAL A 94 -5.88 -7.41 -5.85
C VAL A 94 -7.05 -8.40 -5.85
N THR A 95 -7.44 -8.91 -7.01
CA THR A 95 -8.49 -9.94 -7.13
C THR A 95 -8.13 -11.26 -6.45
N HIS A 96 -6.85 -11.54 -6.20
CA HIS A 96 -6.40 -12.72 -5.45
C HIS A 96 -6.46 -12.50 -3.94
N LEU A 97 -6.51 -11.25 -3.46
CA LEU A 97 -6.60 -10.94 -2.04
C LEU A 97 -7.93 -11.39 -1.43
N LYS A 98 -8.98 -11.59 -2.24
CA LYS A 98 -10.27 -12.17 -1.81
C LYS A 98 -10.15 -13.58 -1.21
N LYS A 99 -9.02 -14.26 -1.42
CA LYS A 99 -8.76 -15.60 -0.87
C LYS A 99 -8.30 -15.56 0.59
N TYR A 100 -7.84 -14.40 1.07
CA TYR A 100 -7.39 -14.25 2.45
C TYR A 100 -8.58 -14.03 3.38
N ASN A 101 -8.46 -14.54 4.61
CA ASN A 101 -9.36 -14.13 5.67
C ASN A 101 -9.21 -12.61 5.92
N PRO A 102 -10.30 -11.83 6.12
CA PRO A 102 -10.22 -10.38 6.32
C PRO A 102 -9.30 -9.94 7.47
N CYS A 103 -9.32 -10.67 8.59
CA CYS A 103 -8.45 -10.37 9.73
C CYS A 103 -6.97 -10.61 9.37
N GLU A 104 -6.69 -11.71 8.66
CA GLU A 104 -5.33 -12.00 8.18
C GLU A 104 -4.86 -10.99 7.15
N LEU A 105 -5.74 -10.58 6.22
CA LEU A 105 -5.43 -9.57 5.22
C LEU A 105 -5.15 -8.22 5.88
N HIS A 106 -6.00 -7.79 6.81
CA HIS A 106 -5.78 -6.59 7.61
C HIS A 106 -4.42 -6.63 8.31
N LYS A 107 -4.12 -7.73 9.01
CA LYS A 107 -2.83 -7.93 9.71
C LYS A 107 -1.66 -7.92 8.73
N ASN A 108 -1.80 -8.57 7.58
CA ASN A 108 -0.74 -8.62 6.58
C ASN A 108 -0.45 -7.23 6.00
N LEU A 109 -1.47 -6.42 5.74
CA LEU A 109 -1.32 -5.06 5.23
C LEU A 109 -0.78 -4.11 6.31
N SER A 110 -1.26 -4.20 7.56
CA SER A 110 -0.85 -3.29 8.65
C SER A 110 0.61 -3.46 9.08
N ILE A 111 1.18 -4.66 8.93
CA ILE A 111 2.58 -4.91 9.29
C ILE A 111 3.54 -4.53 8.14
N ARG A 112 3.03 -4.32 6.92
CA ARG A 112 3.87 -4.00 5.74
C ARG A 112 4.22 -2.51 5.74
N ARG A 113 5.53 -2.22 5.81
CA ARG A 113 6.06 -0.86 5.70
C ARG A 113 6.08 -0.32 4.27
N THR A 114 6.17 -1.22 3.28
CA THR A 114 6.33 -0.88 1.87
C THR A 114 5.29 -1.62 1.03
N ILE A 115 4.28 -0.87 0.59
CA ILE A 115 3.23 -1.34 -0.31
C ILE A 115 3.21 -0.40 -1.51
N PHE A 116 3.15 -0.96 -2.72
CA PHE A 116 3.00 -0.20 -3.95
C PHE A 116 1.77 -0.68 -4.70
N LEU A 117 1.00 0.25 -5.26
CA LEU A 117 -0.01 -0.06 -6.25
C LEU A 117 0.67 -0.11 -7.63
N VAL A 118 0.34 -1.13 -8.43
CA VAL A 118 0.82 -1.30 -9.80
C VAL A 118 -0.39 -1.40 -10.72
N TYR A 119 -0.44 -0.58 -11.75
CA TYR A 119 -1.56 -0.54 -12.70
C TYR A 119 -1.12 0.01 -14.07
N LYS A 120 -2.03 -0.01 -15.04
CA LYS A 120 -1.82 0.67 -16.32
C LYS A 120 -2.45 2.06 -16.27
N ASN A 121 -1.68 3.10 -16.53
CA ASN A 121 -2.22 4.46 -16.60
C ASN A 121 -2.99 4.69 -17.92
N LYS A 122 -3.50 5.91 -18.10
CA LYS A 122 -4.24 6.33 -19.30
C LYS A 122 -3.45 6.22 -20.61
N TYR A 123 -2.12 6.16 -20.53
CA TYR A 123 -1.22 5.98 -21.68
C TYR A 123 -0.86 4.50 -21.93
N SER A 124 -1.54 3.57 -21.25
CA SER A 124 -1.25 2.12 -21.29
C SER A 124 0.15 1.74 -20.79
N GLU A 125 0.81 2.63 -20.04
CA GLU A 125 2.11 2.37 -19.44
C GLU A 125 1.93 1.72 -18.07
N ASN A 126 2.81 0.76 -17.74
CA ASN A 126 2.83 0.19 -16.40
C ASN A 126 3.48 1.18 -15.45
N VAL A 127 2.73 1.60 -14.44
CA VAL A 127 3.17 2.54 -13.43
C VAL A 127 3.00 1.96 -12.04
N PHE A 128 3.71 2.53 -11.08
CA PHE A 128 3.49 2.27 -9.66
C PHE A 128 3.46 3.55 -8.84
N ILE A 129 2.72 3.49 -7.72
CA ILE A 129 2.64 4.54 -6.72
C ILE A 129 2.76 3.94 -5.31
N PRO A 130 3.39 4.65 -4.36
CA PRO A 130 3.45 4.19 -2.97
C PRO A 130 2.08 4.23 -2.31
N LEU A 131 1.80 3.26 -1.44
CA LEU A 131 0.60 3.17 -0.62
C LEU A 131 0.96 3.10 0.85
N ILE A 132 0.22 3.83 1.68
CA ILE A 132 0.21 3.70 3.14
C ILE A 132 -1.14 3.13 3.55
N TYR A 133 -1.14 1.97 4.18
CA TYR A 133 -2.38 1.35 4.65
C TYR A 133 -2.95 2.11 5.85
N GLU A 134 -4.19 2.57 5.72
CA GLU A 134 -4.87 3.36 6.76
C GLU A 134 -5.78 2.48 7.62
N GLY A 135 -6.37 1.44 7.04
CA GLY A 135 -7.20 0.48 7.77
C GLY A 135 -8.24 -0.24 6.92
N THR A 136 -9.08 -1.02 7.60
CA THR A 136 -10.25 -1.68 7.00
C THR A 136 -11.51 -1.01 7.51
N GLN A 137 -12.46 -0.76 6.61
CA GLN A 137 -13.77 -0.22 6.94
C GLN A 137 -14.84 -1.15 6.36
N LYS A 138 -15.99 -1.26 7.05
CA LYS A 138 -17.11 -2.11 6.59
C LYS A 138 -18.09 -1.27 5.77
N ASN A 139 -18.67 -1.86 4.73
CA ASN A 139 -19.76 -1.28 3.93
C ASN A 139 -19.47 0.09 3.29
N ILE A 140 -18.23 0.35 2.90
CA ILE A 140 -17.95 1.53 2.06
C ILE A 140 -18.23 1.20 0.60
N GLU A 141 -19.22 1.89 0.05
CA GLU A 141 -19.45 1.95 -1.38
C GLU A 141 -18.62 3.10 -1.95
N VAL A 142 -17.59 2.77 -2.72
CA VAL A 142 -16.86 3.78 -3.50
C VAL A 142 -17.63 4.01 -4.78
N LEU A 143 -18.18 5.21 -4.95
CA LEU A 143 -18.83 5.61 -6.20
C LEU A 143 -17.79 5.55 -7.33
N LYS A 144 -18.03 4.68 -8.31
CA LYS A 144 -17.29 4.65 -9.56
C LYS A 144 -17.80 5.78 -10.44
N PHE A 145 -17.13 6.93 -10.41
CA PHE A 145 -17.31 7.92 -11.46
C PHE A 145 -16.54 7.41 -12.69
N LYS A 146 -17.28 7.09 -13.76
CA LYS A 146 -16.72 6.73 -15.07
C LYS A 146 -16.47 7.98 -15.89
#